data_AF-A0A2V5Y5U3-F1
#
_entry.id   AF-A0A2V5Y5U3-F1
#
_cell.length_a   1.000
_cell.length_b   1.000
_cell.length_c   1.000
_cell.angle_alpha   90.00
_cell.angle_beta   90.00
_cell.angle_gamma   90.00
#
_symmetry.space_group_name_H-M   'P 1'
#
loop_
_entity.id
_entity.type
_entity.pdbx_description
1 polymer ?
#
loop_
_entity_poly.entity_id
_entity_poly.type
_entity_poly.pdbx_seq_one_letter_code
_entity_poly.pdbx_strand_id
1 'polypeptide(L)'
;VEEEVREIKDAIEVQDREMIADEIGDVLFAAVNLARKCKIDAESALQKATDKFVERFNRLEDELRRQDKRLGDVDLEEMDAIWNKIKKDAGC
;
A
#
# COMPACT_ATOMS: atom_id res chain seq x y z
N VAL A 1 -6.35 -12.58 -9.37
CA VAL A 1 -5.86 -11.26 -8.87
C VAL A 1 -6.64 -10.13 -9.53
N GLU A 2 -6.56 -9.91 -10.85
CA GLU A 2 -7.36 -8.85 -11.49
C GLU A 2 -8.88 -9.10 -11.37
N GLU A 3 -9.27 -10.37 -11.33
CA GLU A 3 -10.64 -10.84 -11.07
C GLU A 3 -11.09 -10.51 -9.64
N GLU A 4 -10.42 -11.03 -8.60
CA GLU A 4 -10.84 -10.70 -7.22
C GLU A 4 -10.72 -9.20 -6.87
N VAL A 5 -9.82 -8.42 -7.48
CA VAL A 5 -9.81 -6.95 -7.31
C VAL A 5 -11.09 -6.30 -7.85
N ARG A 6 -11.73 -6.91 -8.86
CA ARG A 6 -13.03 -6.46 -9.37
C ARG A 6 -14.15 -6.85 -8.41
N GLU A 7 -14.13 -8.09 -7.91
CA GLU A 7 -15.14 -8.59 -6.96
C GLU A 7 -15.13 -7.81 -5.65
N ILE A 8 -13.96 -7.39 -5.15
CA ILE A 8 -13.88 -6.43 -4.01
C ILE A 8 -14.64 -5.13 -4.31
N LYS A 9 -14.52 -4.57 -5.53
CA LYS A 9 -15.20 -3.31 -5.86
C LYS A 9 -16.71 -3.48 -5.84
N ASP A 10 -17.21 -4.57 -6.40
CA ASP A 10 -18.64 -4.90 -6.41
C ASP A 10 -19.15 -5.11 -4.98
N ALA A 11 -18.38 -5.80 -4.13
CA ALA A 11 -18.70 -6.01 -2.70
C ALA A 11 -18.74 -4.69 -1.90
N ILE A 12 -17.85 -3.74 -2.21
CA ILE A 12 -17.84 -2.39 -1.62
C ILE A 12 -19.10 -1.62 -2.01
N GLU A 13 -19.55 -1.71 -3.26
CA GLU A 13 -20.76 -1.01 -3.74
C GLU A 13 -22.02 -1.46 -2.98
N VAL A 14 -22.12 -2.75 -2.65
CA VAL A 14 -23.24 -3.31 -1.88
C VAL A 14 -23.04 -3.22 -0.36
N GLN A 15 -21.91 -2.67 0.10
CA GLN A 15 -21.52 -2.52 1.51
C GLN A 15 -21.53 -3.82 2.33
N ASP A 16 -21.33 -4.96 1.67
CA ASP A 16 -21.31 -6.27 2.32
C ASP A 16 -19.93 -6.55 2.91
N ARG A 17 -19.83 -6.44 4.24
CA ARG A 17 -18.58 -6.61 4.97
C ARG A 17 -18.02 -8.02 4.92
N GLU A 18 -18.88 -9.04 4.86
CA GLU A 18 -18.43 -10.43 4.81
C GLU A 18 -17.86 -10.74 3.43
N MET A 19 -18.57 -10.32 2.37
CA MET A 19 -18.10 -10.46 1.00
C MET A 19 -16.78 -9.71 0.78
N ILE A 20 -16.67 -8.45 1.24
CA ILE A 20 -15.41 -7.70 1.16
C ILE A 20 -14.25 -8.46 1.81
N ALA A 21 -14.48 -9.09 2.98
CA ALA A 21 -13.44 -9.82 3.69
C ALA A 21 -13.01 -11.09 2.94
N ASP A 22 -13.96 -11.81 2.35
CA ASP A 22 -13.72 -13.02 1.54
C ASP A 22 -12.86 -12.67 0.32
N GLU A 23 -13.26 -11.66 -0.44
CA GLU A 23 -12.57 -11.22 -1.66
C GLU A 23 -11.17 -10.65 -1.37
N ILE A 24 -10.97 -9.97 -0.23
CA ILE A 24 -9.62 -9.58 0.23
C ILE A 24 -8.76 -10.83 0.48
N GLY A 25 -9.32 -11.88 1.08
CA GLY A 25 -8.65 -13.15 1.28
C GLY A 25 -8.17 -13.76 -0.04
N ASP A 26 -9.03 -13.76 -1.05
CA ASP A 26 -8.71 -14.29 -2.38
C ASP A 26 -7.63 -13.48 -3.11
N VAL A 27 -7.63 -12.14 -3.00
CA VAL A 27 -6.53 -11.32 -3.51
C VAL A 27 -5.20 -11.70 -2.86
N LEU A 28 -5.17 -11.83 -1.53
CA LEU A 28 -3.96 -12.20 -0.79
C LEU A 28 -3.47 -13.60 -1.19
N PHE A 29 -4.38 -14.57 -1.27
CA PHE A 29 -4.04 -15.94 -1.68
C PHE A 29 -3.54 -16.00 -3.13
N ALA A 30 -4.18 -15.26 -4.05
CA ALA A 30 -3.78 -15.17 -5.44
C ALA A 30 -2.40 -14.50 -5.58
N ALA A 31 -2.11 -13.46 -4.80
CA ALA A 31 -0.82 -12.79 -4.77
C ALA A 31 0.31 -13.73 -4.27
N VAL A 32 0.07 -14.47 -3.18
CA VAL A 32 1.03 -15.48 -2.67
C VAL A 32 1.27 -16.58 -3.72
N ASN A 33 0.21 -17.05 -4.39
CA ASN A 33 0.36 -18.04 -5.45
C ASN A 33 1.11 -17.50 -6.67
N LEU A 34 0.93 -16.24 -7.03
CA LEU A 34 1.69 -15.60 -8.08
C LEU A 34 3.18 -15.56 -7.73
N ALA A 35 3.52 -15.12 -6.51
CA ALA A 35 4.90 -15.14 -6.01
C ALA A 35 5.52 -16.55 -6.10
N ARG A 36 4.77 -17.58 -5.65
CA ARG A 36 5.18 -18.98 -5.76
C ARG A 36 5.43 -19.42 -7.21
N LYS A 37 4.55 -19.08 -8.16
CA LYS A 37 4.72 -19.39 -9.60
C LYS A 37 5.96 -18.71 -10.18
N CYS A 38 6.29 -17.52 -9.71
CA CYS A 38 7.49 -16.78 -10.08
C CYS A 38 8.75 -17.24 -9.33
N LYS A 39 8.65 -18.25 -8.45
CA LYS A 39 9.74 -18.72 -7.57
C LYS A 39 10.29 -17.62 -6.66
N ILE A 40 9.41 -16.72 -6.22
CA ILE A 40 9.70 -15.66 -5.26
C ILE A 40 9.13 -16.07 -3.91
N ASP A 41 9.90 -15.86 -2.85
CA ASP A 41 9.41 -16.00 -1.48
C ASP A 41 8.48 -14.81 -1.14
N ALA A 42 7.19 -15.12 -0.94
CA ALA A 42 6.17 -14.10 -0.74
C ALA A 42 6.37 -13.31 0.56
N GLU A 43 6.78 -13.98 1.63
CA GLU A 43 7.04 -13.36 2.94
C GLU A 43 8.18 -12.35 2.85
N SER A 44 9.32 -12.75 2.31
CA SER A 44 10.48 -11.86 2.10
C SER A 44 10.16 -10.70 1.16
N ALA A 45 9.34 -10.93 0.13
CA ALA A 45 8.91 -9.86 -0.78
C ALA A 45 8.02 -8.83 -0.06
N LEU A 46 7.07 -9.29 0.76
CA LEU A 46 6.21 -8.42 1.57
C LEU A 46 7.01 -7.67 2.63
N GLN A 47 7.97 -8.33 3.30
CA GLN A 47 8.85 -7.68 4.27
C GLN A 47 9.62 -6.53 3.63
N LYS A 48 10.27 -6.77 2.47
CA LYS A 48 10.98 -5.71 1.73
C LYS A 48 10.08 -4.56 1.30
N ALA A 49 8.84 -4.85 0.89
CA ALA A 49 7.87 -3.82 0.54
C ALA A 49 7.48 -2.97 1.77
N THR A 50 7.33 -3.61 2.92
CA THR A 50 7.01 -2.98 4.21
C THR A 50 8.16 -2.10 4.70
N ASP A 51 9.40 -2.62 4.68
CA ASP A 51 10.59 -1.85 5.06
C ASP A 51 10.74 -0.58 4.21
N LYS A 52 10.52 -0.70 2.90
CA LYS A 52 10.51 0.42 1.96
C LYS A 52 9.40 1.43 2.26
N PHE A 53 8.22 0.97 2.70
CA PHE A 53 7.15 1.87 3.12
C PHE A 53 7.54 2.63 4.39
N VAL A 54 8.06 1.94 5.40
CA VAL A 54 8.51 2.54 6.68
C VAL A 54 9.60 3.58 6.44
N GLU A 55 10.61 3.26 5.63
CA GLU A 55 11.68 4.21 5.28
C GLU A 55 11.11 5.49 4.65
N ARG A 56 10.19 5.35 3.69
CA ARG A 56 9.56 6.49 3.01
C ARG A 56 8.66 7.28 3.95
N PHE A 57 7.97 6.60 4.85
CA PHE A 57 7.11 7.24 5.83
C PHE A 57 7.93 8.07 6.82
N ASN A 58 9.05 7.55 7.32
CA ASN A 58 9.98 8.30 8.17
C ASN A 58 10.51 9.55 7.45
N ARG A 59 10.87 9.43 6.16
CA ARG A 59 11.30 10.58 5.35
C ARG A 59 10.19 11.63 5.19
N LEU A 60 8.93 11.20 5.09
CA LEU A 60 7.78 12.08 5.01
C LEU A 60 7.60 12.83 6.33
N GLU A 61 7.67 12.14 7.46
CA GLU A 61 7.63 12.78 8.78
C GLU A 61 8.77 13.79 8.98
N ASP A 62 10.00 13.44 8.56
CA ASP A 62 11.15 14.34 8.65
C ASP A 62 10.96 15.59 7.77
N GLU A 63 10.40 15.44 6.57
CA GLU A 63 10.13 16.57 5.68
C GLU A 63 9.04 17.49 6.25
N LEU A 64 7.98 16.94 6.82
CA LEU A 64 6.95 17.72 7.52
C LEU A 64 7.55 18.47 8.71
N ARG A 65 8.39 17.81 9.52
CA ARG A 65 9.08 18.45 10.65
C ARG A 65 9.99 19.60 10.22
N ARG A 66 10.67 19.50 9.07
CA ARG A 66 11.46 20.62 8.51
C ARG A 66 10.61 21.83 8.13
N GLN A 67 9.33 21.60 7.84
CA GLN A 67 8.36 22.65 7.54
C GLN A 67 7.59 23.12 8.78
N ASP A 68 7.99 22.67 9.98
CA ASP A 68 7.29 22.91 11.25
C ASP A 68 5.83 22.41 11.25
N LYS A 69 5.57 21.34 10.49
CA LYS A 69 4.27 20.67 10.35
C LYS A 69 4.33 19.24 10.88
N ARG A 70 3.15 18.67 11.20
CA ARG A 70 2.94 17.25 11.49
C ARG A 70 1.91 16.66 10.53
N LEU A 71 1.77 15.33 10.51
CA LEU A 71 0.82 14.61 9.65
C LEU A 71 -0.62 15.12 9.73
N GLY A 72 -1.07 15.54 10.92
CA GLY A 72 -2.42 16.09 11.11
C GLY A 72 -2.58 17.55 10.69
N ASP A 73 -1.47 18.23 10.36
CA ASP A 73 -1.44 19.64 9.98
C ASP A 73 -1.46 19.84 8.45
N VAL A 74 -1.42 18.76 7.67
CA VAL A 74 -1.43 18.77 6.20
C VAL A 74 -2.65 18.06 5.65
N ASP A 75 -3.13 18.52 4.49
CA ASP A 75 -4.17 17.82 3.76
C ASP A 75 -3.60 16.64 2.95
N LEU A 76 -4.50 15.86 2.35
CA LEU A 76 -4.13 14.70 1.55
C LEU A 76 -3.33 15.07 0.30
N GLU A 77 -3.59 16.24 -0.31
CA GLU A 77 -2.89 16.67 -1.53
C GLU A 77 -1.43 17.04 -1.24
N GLU A 78 -1.20 17.77 -0.16
CA GLU A 78 0.14 18.12 0.32
C GLU A 78 0.92 16.86 0.74
N MET A 79 0.28 15.95 1.48
CA MET A 79 0.89 14.68 1.87
C MET A 79 1.27 13.84 0.64
N ASP A 80 0.40 13.75 -0.36
CA ASP A 80 0.66 13.03 -1.62
C ASP A 80 1.80 13.67 -2.42
N ALA A 81 1.89 15.01 -2.45
CA ALA A 81 2.99 15.70 -3.13
C ALA A 81 4.35 15.37 -2.49
N ILE A 82 4.45 15.41 -1.17
CA ILE A 82 5.66 15.05 -0.41
C ILE A 82 6.00 13.57 -0.61
N TRP A 83 5.00 12.70 -0.51
CA TRP A 83 5.16 11.26 -0.70
C TRP A 83 5.68 10.91 -2.11
N ASN A 84 5.12 11.55 -3.15
CA ASN A 84 5.55 11.34 -4.53
C ASN A 84 6.97 11.82 -4.78
N LYS A 85 7.39 12.94 -4.17
CA LYS A 85 8.78 13.41 -4.19
C LYS A 85 9.73 12.38 -3.57
N ILE A 86 9.39 11.87 -2.38
CA ILE A 86 10.18 10.85 -1.68
C ILE A 86 10.31 9.56 -2.49
N LYS A 87 9.22 9.10 -3.13
CA LYS A 87 9.24 7.92 -4.00
C LYS A 87 10.19 8.08 -5.18
N LYS A 88 10.20 9.26 -5.84
CA LYS A 88 11.11 9.58 -6.95
C LYS A 88 12.57 9.58 -6.50
N ASP A 89 12.86 10.23 -5.38
CA ASP A 89 14.22 10.30 -4.82
C ASP A 89 14.75 8.94 -4.35
N ALA A 90 13.86 8.03 -3.93
CA ALA A 90 14.19 6.66 -3.51
C ALA A 90 14.39 5.67 -4.67
N GLY A 91 14.37 6.12 -5.93
CA GLY A 91 14.64 5.27 -7.09
C GLY A 91 13.57 4.21 -7.36
N CYS A 92 12.30 4.60 -7.33
CA CYS A 92 11.18 3.75 -7.79
C CYS A 92 10.76 4.09 -9.21
#